data_AF-A0A7X0TTP4-F1
#
_entry.id   AF-A0A7X0TTP4-F1
#
_cell.length_a   1.000
_cell.length_b   1.000
_cell.length_c   1.000
_cell.angle_alpha   90.00
_cell.angle_beta   90.00
_cell.angle_gamma   90.00
#
_symmetry.space_group_name_H-M   'P 1'
#
loop_
_entity.id
_entity.type
_entity.pdbx_description
1 polymer ?
#
loop_
_entity_poly.entity_id
_entity_poly.type
_entity_poly.pdbx_seq_one_letter_code
_entity_poly.pdbx_strand_id
1 'polypeptide(L)'
;MHSRFFLLLLILISPFALSSTLSLQVTDNLPREVSQNIYAYLGAMPETESERAAFVFTAKKQTQNALKALGYYRAIVTSSTDKNLEEDHWLLLINVVLNAPTIIDEVSIYIRGDAHNDSAFEEMIKQAPIVSGDILHHGKYEEFKTNLVSLGLDRGYFDSKFIKSNIAINKDLATADIIIEFNSGPRYQFGEIKFNDFDLNPEVLQPLVAFKEGDFYQQALLQSLQNELDKTQYFSNVVVRPETEGASDNILPVDVSLVKAKRHQFNLGLGYATDTKERFSFGWKTPLVNRYGHRQETRLSYSKINPTGYFIYGIPLSHPNNDILQLQTELEKNDYGGLTSRFLALQIGRVYLKDDVLRQPYLRYLTEEWRTDGIYDDARYFIPGFTWSDIERKGPLLDPTHGFRQYYNIEGSYGELASETSFLRLNARWKYISLIAPRHRFVARAEVGYVIVDKNSEEDLSPSLRFYAGGDQSIRGFDYQSIGPKVTLSNDPNKGEQVVVGGTNMAVASVEYQYYFSNTWRGALFADAGSVSNIDKLDLVYSIGTGVHYLSPLGPIRLALGYSLSEETPSWRLHFSIGSEL
;
A
#
# COMPACT_ATOMS: atom_id res chain seq x y z
N MET A 1 -47.85 -60.83 -17.42
CA MET A 1 -46.76 -61.43 -18.22
C MET A 1 -45.50 -60.64 -17.89
N HIS A 2 -44.57 -61.21 -17.10
CA HIS A 2 -43.28 -61.78 -17.57
C HIS A 2 -42.38 -60.70 -18.20
N SER A 3 -41.10 -60.48 -17.91
CA SER A 3 -40.07 -61.16 -17.12
C SER A 3 -38.76 -60.36 -17.32
N ARG A 4 -38.00 -60.16 -16.24
CA ARG A 4 -36.51 -60.22 -16.08
C ARG A 4 -35.52 -59.36 -16.93
N PHE A 5 -34.64 -58.71 -16.14
CA PHE A 5 -33.17 -58.57 -16.26
C PHE A 5 -32.54 -57.68 -17.36
N PHE A 6 -31.86 -56.59 -16.96
CA PHE A 6 -30.38 -56.61 -16.87
C PHE A 6 -29.83 -55.49 -15.96
N LEU A 7 -28.88 -55.89 -15.12
CA LEU A 7 -28.00 -55.16 -14.23
C LEU A 7 -27.00 -54.28 -15.02
N LEU A 8 -26.71 -53.05 -14.60
CA LEU A 8 -25.36 -52.52 -14.73
C LEU A 8 -25.06 -51.51 -13.63
N LEU A 9 -24.35 -52.03 -12.64
CA LEU A 9 -23.73 -51.38 -11.51
C LEU A 9 -22.48 -50.66 -12.02
N LEU A 10 -22.38 -49.35 -11.85
CA LEU A 10 -21.11 -48.62 -11.92
C LEU A 10 -20.98 -47.80 -10.64
N ILE A 11 -20.51 -48.49 -9.61
CA ILE A 11 -19.79 -47.92 -8.47
C ILE A 11 -18.46 -47.43 -9.03
N LEU A 12 -18.12 -46.16 -8.83
CA LEU A 12 -16.72 -45.76 -8.80
C LEU A 12 -16.48 -44.63 -7.78
N ILE A 13 -16.23 -45.11 -6.56
CA ILE A 13 -15.20 -44.71 -5.61
C ILE A 13 -15.24 -43.25 -5.17
N SER A 14 -16.05 -43.00 -4.15
CA SER A 14 -15.69 -42.05 -3.09
C SER A 14 -14.31 -42.46 -2.53
N PRO A 15 -13.36 -41.53 -2.32
CA PRO A 15 -12.15 -41.89 -1.60
C PRO A 15 -12.57 -42.39 -0.22
N PHE A 16 -12.13 -43.60 0.13
CA PHE A 16 -12.20 -44.09 1.49
C PHE A 16 -11.54 -43.02 2.37
N ALA A 17 -12.35 -42.34 3.19
CA ALA A 17 -11.83 -41.65 4.34
C ALA A 17 -11.20 -42.74 5.22
N LEU A 18 -9.88 -42.83 5.21
CA LEU A 18 -9.13 -43.61 6.19
C LEU A 18 -9.39 -42.96 7.55
N SER A 19 -10.36 -43.53 8.28
CA SER A 19 -10.62 -43.18 9.68
C SER A 19 -9.34 -43.45 10.47
N SER A 20 -8.88 -42.47 11.25
CA SER A 20 -7.73 -42.66 12.13
C SER A 20 -8.03 -43.80 13.10
N THR A 21 -7.29 -44.89 12.99
CA THR A 21 -7.46 -46.10 13.83
C THR A 21 -7.03 -45.90 15.29
N LEU A 22 -6.61 -44.68 15.65
CA LEU A 22 -6.17 -44.26 16.97
C LEU A 22 -6.91 -42.99 17.40
N SER A 23 -7.53 -43.00 18.57
CA SER A 23 -7.97 -41.82 19.29
C SER A 23 -6.99 -41.49 20.41
N LEU A 24 -6.73 -40.21 20.63
CA LEU A 24 -5.82 -39.71 21.65
C LEU A 24 -6.62 -38.91 22.68
N GLN A 25 -6.46 -39.26 23.95
CA GLN A 25 -6.99 -38.49 25.06
C GLN A 25 -5.86 -38.17 26.04
N VAL A 26 -5.61 -36.89 26.24
CA VAL A 26 -4.67 -36.36 27.24
C VAL A 26 -5.47 -35.90 28.46
N THR A 27 -4.91 -35.98 29.66
CA THR A 27 -5.55 -35.54 30.92
C THR A 27 -6.40 -34.28 30.78
N ASP A 28 -7.64 -34.36 31.27
CA ASP A 28 -8.58 -33.26 31.29
C ASP A 28 -8.09 -32.12 32.21
N ASN A 29 -8.42 -30.87 31.87
CA ASN A 29 -8.09 -29.66 32.63
C ASN A 29 -6.60 -29.26 32.70
N LEU A 30 -5.75 -29.72 31.78
CA LEU A 30 -4.42 -29.11 31.63
C LEU A 30 -4.54 -27.64 31.16
N PRO A 31 -3.64 -26.75 31.58
CA PRO A 31 -3.55 -25.40 31.02
C PRO A 31 -3.49 -25.45 29.50
N ARG A 32 -4.16 -24.51 28.84
CA ARG A 32 -4.32 -24.52 27.37
C ARG A 32 -2.98 -24.59 26.64
N GLU A 33 -1.99 -23.82 27.09
CA GLU A 33 -0.63 -23.79 26.50
C GLU A 33 0.07 -25.15 26.61
N VAL A 34 -0.07 -25.84 27.75
CA VAL A 34 0.50 -27.17 27.97
C VAL A 34 -0.15 -28.19 27.05
N SER A 35 -1.47 -28.20 26.98
CA SER A 35 -2.22 -29.12 26.12
C SER A 35 -1.85 -28.91 24.64
N GLN A 36 -1.86 -27.66 24.17
CA GLN A 36 -1.46 -27.32 22.80
C GLN A 36 -0.03 -27.75 22.49
N ASN A 37 0.92 -27.54 23.40
CA ASN A 37 2.31 -27.95 23.19
C ASN A 37 2.47 -29.48 23.15
N ILE A 38 1.72 -30.22 23.99
CA ILE A 38 1.71 -31.69 23.94
C ILE A 38 1.24 -32.17 22.57
N TYR A 39 0.12 -31.65 22.06
CA TYR A 39 -0.38 -32.02 20.73
C TYR A 39 0.61 -31.67 19.62
N ALA A 40 1.26 -30.50 19.70
CA ALA A 40 2.27 -30.10 18.72
C ALA A 40 3.47 -31.06 18.66
N TYR A 41 3.95 -31.53 19.82
CA TYR A 41 5.04 -32.51 19.91
C TYR A 41 4.65 -33.93 19.49
N LEU A 42 3.38 -34.30 19.69
CA LEU A 42 2.86 -35.59 19.24
C LEU A 42 2.65 -35.64 17.72
N GLY A 43 2.38 -34.49 17.10
CA GLY A 43 2.28 -34.35 15.65
C GLY A 43 0.95 -34.86 15.07
N ALA A 44 0.95 -35.17 13.78
CA ALA A 44 -0.24 -35.68 13.09
C ALA A 44 -0.63 -37.08 13.60
N MET A 45 -1.93 -37.35 13.60
CA MET A 45 -2.46 -38.67 13.97
C MET A 45 -2.05 -39.72 12.91
N PRO A 46 -1.73 -40.95 13.32
CA PRO A 46 -1.26 -41.99 12.41
C PRO A 46 -2.38 -42.51 11.50
N GLU A 47 -2.05 -42.81 10.25
CA GLU A 47 -3.00 -43.35 9.25
C GLU A 47 -2.76 -44.84 8.99
N THR A 48 -1.53 -45.33 9.20
CA THR A 48 -1.17 -46.74 9.03
C THR A 48 -0.91 -47.46 10.36
N GLU A 49 -0.98 -48.79 10.35
CA GLU A 49 -0.65 -49.61 11.53
C GLU A 49 0.81 -49.41 12.00
N SER A 50 1.76 -49.29 11.06
CA SER A 50 3.16 -49.04 11.37
C SER A 50 3.38 -47.66 11.99
N GLU A 51 2.71 -46.62 11.46
CA GLU A 51 2.72 -45.28 12.05
C GLU A 51 2.08 -45.27 13.44
N ARG A 52 0.98 -46.00 13.64
CA ARG A 52 0.32 -46.11 14.94
C ARG A 52 1.24 -46.74 15.99
N ALA A 53 1.94 -47.81 15.65
CA ALA A 53 2.91 -48.43 16.53
C ALA A 53 4.04 -47.47 16.91
N ALA A 54 4.58 -46.73 15.93
CA ALA A 54 5.61 -45.72 16.17
C ALA A 54 5.10 -44.54 17.02
N PHE A 55 3.87 -44.08 16.76
CA PHE A 55 3.21 -43.01 17.49
C PHE A 55 3.05 -43.39 18.96
N VAL A 56 2.44 -44.55 19.26
CA VAL A 56 2.25 -45.04 20.63
C VAL A 56 3.59 -45.22 21.34
N PHE A 57 4.60 -45.78 20.65
CA PHE A 57 5.93 -46.00 21.22
C PHE A 57 6.63 -44.70 21.61
N THR A 58 6.48 -43.64 20.82
CA THR A 58 7.15 -42.35 21.05
C THR A 58 6.32 -41.36 21.88
N ALA A 59 5.00 -41.54 21.97
CA ALA A 59 4.07 -40.58 22.57
C ALA A 59 4.48 -40.15 23.99
N LYS A 60 4.79 -41.11 24.88
CA LYS A 60 5.23 -40.80 26.24
C LYS A 60 6.47 -39.89 26.26
N LYS A 61 7.46 -40.19 25.42
CA LYS A 61 8.71 -39.40 25.34
C LYS A 61 8.43 -38.01 24.76
N GLN A 62 7.59 -37.90 23.74
CA GLN A 62 7.22 -36.62 23.14
C GLN A 62 6.43 -35.74 24.10
N THR A 63 5.45 -36.29 24.83
CA THR A 63 4.75 -35.58 25.90
C THR A 63 5.71 -35.09 26.98
N GLN A 64 6.67 -35.93 27.41
CA GLN A 64 7.70 -35.50 28.38
C GLN A 64 8.57 -34.36 27.83
N ASN A 65 8.93 -34.39 26.55
CA ASN A 65 9.70 -33.31 25.93
C ASN A 65 8.89 -32.01 25.83
N ALA A 66 7.61 -32.10 25.46
CA ALA A 66 6.69 -30.96 25.44
C ALA A 66 6.59 -30.29 26.82
N LEU A 67 6.47 -31.10 27.88
CA LEU A 67 6.40 -30.61 29.25
C LEU A 67 7.71 -29.96 29.70
N LYS A 68 8.86 -30.57 29.40
CA LYS A 68 10.18 -30.00 29.69
C LYS A 68 10.40 -28.66 28.97
N ALA A 69 9.94 -28.53 27.73
CA ALA A 69 10.05 -27.29 26.97
C ALA A 69 9.32 -26.12 27.66
N LEU A 70 8.27 -26.40 28.45
CA LEU A 70 7.51 -25.45 29.25
C LEU A 70 7.95 -25.41 30.73
N GLY A 71 9.09 -26.01 31.07
CA GLY A 71 9.66 -25.97 32.42
C GLY A 71 9.19 -27.07 33.36
N TYR A 72 8.32 -27.99 32.95
CA TYR A 72 7.81 -29.06 33.82
C TYR A 72 8.71 -30.30 33.83
N TYR A 73 9.95 -30.16 34.30
CA TYR A 73 10.94 -31.25 34.35
C TYR A 73 10.61 -32.38 35.33
N ARG A 74 9.77 -32.08 36.33
CA ARG A 74 9.32 -33.02 37.35
C ARG A 74 7.95 -33.62 37.01
N ALA A 75 7.38 -33.33 35.84
CA ALA A 75 6.10 -33.89 35.45
C ALA A 75 6.18 -35.41 35.30
N ILE A 76 5.11 -36.08 35.74
CA ILE A 76 4.95 -37.52 35.60
C ILE A 76 4.00 -37.76 34.43
N VAL A 77 4.48 -38.55 33.45
CA VAL A 77 3.70 -38.97 32.29
C VAL A 77 3.54 -40.47 32.33
N THR A 78 2.30 -40.92 32.34
CA THR A 78 1.92 -42.34 32.18
C THR A 78 1.06 -42.48 30.94
N SER A 79 1.16 -43.61 30.26
CA SER A 79 0.41 -43.87 29.03
C SER A 79 -0.15 -45.28 29.08
N SER A 80 -1.43 -45.44 28.73
CA SER A 80 -2.08 -46.73 28.56
C SER A 80 -2.84 -46.77 27.25
N THR A 81 -2.85 -47.93 26.61
CA THR A 81 -3.62 -48.17 25.39
C THR A 81 -4.77 -49.10 25.70
N ASP A 82 -5.98 -48.70 25.33
CA ASP A 82 -7.14 -49.58 25.32
C ASP A 82 -7.45 -49.95 23.85
N LYS A 83 -7.58 -51.25 23.58
CA LYS A 83 -7.82 -51.77 22.24
C LYS A 83 -9.25 -52.29 22.18
N ASN A 84 -10.12 -51.61 21.42
CA ASN A 84 -11.40 -52.18 21.08
C ASN A 84 -11.21 -53.22 19.96
N LEU A 85 -11.27 -54.50 20.33
CA LEU A 85 -11.05 -55.63 19.43
C LEU A 85 -12.17 -55.81 18.40
N GLU A 86 -13.34 -55.20 18.60
CA GLU A 86 -14.49 -55.32 17.69
C GLU A 86 -14.50 -54.28 16.56
N GLU A 87 -13.87 -53.12 16.76
CA GLU A 87 -13.91 -51.98 15.82
C GLU A 87 -12.54 -51.59 15.22
N ASP A 88 -11.46 -52.35 15.53
CA ASP A 88 -10.05 -52.02 15.20
C ASP A 88 -9.66 -50.56 15.53
N HIS A 89 -10.27 -50.02 16.59
CA HIS A 89 -10.03 -48.68 17.10
C HIS A 89 -9.25 -48.76 18.42
N TRP A 90 -8.17 -47.98 18.49
CA TRP A 90 -7.29 -47.90 19.66
C TRP A 90 -7.49 -46.57 20.37
N LEU A 91 -7.57 -46.58 21.69
CA LEU A 91 -7.57 -45.37 22.51
C LEU A 91 -6.23 -45.28 23.26
N LEU A 92 -5.45 -44.24 22.97
CA LEU A 92 -4.25 -43.90 23.73
C LEU A 92 -4.60 -42.85 24.79
N LEU A 93 -4.53 -43.26 26.06
CA LEU A 93 -4.70 -42.40 27.21
C LEU A 93 -3.33 -41.93 27.70
N ILE A 94 -3.09 -40.62 27.70
CA ILE A 94 -1.87 -39.99 28.24
C ILE A 94 -2.24 -39.23 29.51
N ASN A 95 -1.83 -39.77 30.64
CA ASN A 95 -2.06 -39.18 31.95
C ASN A 95 -0.84 -38.35 32.39
N VAL A 96 -1.05 -37.05 32.60
CA VAL A 96 -0.03 -36.06 32.94
C VAL A 96 -0.30 -35.46 34.32
N VAL A 97 0.69 -35.52 35.20
CA VAL A 97 0.72 -34.77 36.46
C VAL A 97 1.89 -33.79 36.38
N LEU A 98 1.60 -32.49 36.36
CA LEU A 98 2.61 -31.45 36.08
C LEU A 98 3.68 -31.32 37.16
N ASN A 99 3.31 -31.48 38.43
CA ASN A 99 4.13 -31.12 39.60
C ASN A 99 4.60 -29.65 39.54
N ALA A 100 5.45 -29.26 40.50
CA ALA A 100 6.01 -27.91 40.52
C ALA A 100 6.86 -27.64 39.27
N PRO A 101 6.67 -26.50 38.59
CA PRO A 101 7.51 -26.12 37.46
C PRO A 101 8.93 -25.82 37.93
N THR A 102 9.90 -25.98 37.02
CA THR A 102 11.27 -25.53 37.23
C THR A 102 11.31 -24.01 37.15
N ILE A 103 11.82 -23.37 38.21
CA ILE A 103 11.97 -21.91 38.30
C ILE A 103 13.40 -21.52 37.94
N ILE A 104 13.57 -20.40 37.24
CA ILE A 104 14.89 -19.86 36.91
C ILE A 104 15.49 -19.26 38.18
N ASP A 105 16.65 -19.74 38.60
CA ASP A 105 17.35 -19.24 39.80
C ASP A 105 18.35 -18.14 39.39
N GLU A 106 19.34 -18.46 38.57
CA GLU A 106 20.29 -17.48 38.03
C GLU A 106 20.22 -17.34 36.50
N VAL A 107 20.38 -16.10 36.00
CA VAL A 107 20.57 -15.80 34.58
C VAL A 107 21.84 -14.98 34.41
N SER A 108 22.85 -15.57 33.76
CA SER A 108 24.12 -14.92 33.47
C SER A 108 24.29 -14.75 31.96
N ILE A 109 24.17 -13.52 31.47
CA ILE A 109 24.35 -13.16 30.05
C ILE A 109 25.61 -12.32 29.91
N TYR A 110 26.57 -12.80 29.13
CA TYR A 110 27.83 -12.14 28.85
C TYR A 110 27.98 -11.87 27.36
N ILE A 111 28.16 -10.61 26.98
CA ILE A 111 28.55 -10.21 25.62
C ILE A 111 30.04 -9.91 25.59
N ARG A 112 30.74 -10.53 24.63
CA ARG A 112 32.16 -10.27 24.33
C ARG A 112 32.32 -9.72 22.91
N GLY A 113 33.52 -9.21 22.62
CA GLY A 113 33.84 -8.55 21.36
C GLY A 113 33.31 -7.12 21.31
N ASP A 114 33.22 -6.55 20.12
CA ASP A 114 32.87 -5.15 19.94
C ASP A 114 31.41 -4.85 20.32
N ALA A 115 30.52 -5.84 20.27
CA ALA A 115 29.13 -5.68 20.71
C ALA A 115 28.97 -5.41 22.21
N HIS A 116 30.02 -5.60 23.02
CA HIS A 116 29.97 -5.27 24.45
C HIS A 116 29.65 -3.78 24.68
N ASN A 117 30.13 -2.90 23.78
CA ASN A 117 29.90 -1.46 23.84
C ASN A 117 28.78 -1.00 22.88
N ASP A 118 28.03 -1.93 22.28
CA ASP A 118 26.94 -1.61 21.37
C ASP A 118 25.63 -1.44 22.13
N SER A 119 25.08 -0.23 22.11
CA SER A 119 23.87 0.13 22.83
C SER A 119 22.64 -0.72 22.45
N ALA A 120 22.60 -1.25 21.21
CA ALA A 120 21.49 -2.12 20.79
C ALA A 120 21.54 -3.48 21.51
N PHE A 121 22.74 -4.03 21.73
CA PHE A 121 22.91 -5.26 22.50
C PHE A 121 22.62 -5.01 23.98
N GLU A 122 23.07 -3.88 24.53
CA GLU A 122 22.78 -3.50 25.92
C GLU A 122 21.26 -3.42 26.17
N GLU A 123 20.52 -2.75 25.28
CA GLU A 123 19.06 -2.63 25.39
C GLU A 123 18.36 -3.99 25.25
N MET A 124 18.82 -4.83 24.32
CA MET A 124 18.27 -6.16 24.13
C MET A 124 18.44 -7.05 25.38
N ILE A 125 19.58 -6.95 26.09
CA ILE A 125 19.81 -7.71 27.33
C ILE A 125 18.91 -7.20 28.46
N LYS A 126 18.72 -5.88 28.58
CA LYS A 126 17.80 -5.29 29.57
C LYS A 126 16.37 -5.77 29.36
N GLN A 127 15.98 -6.04 28.13
CA GLN A 127 14.65 -6.54 27.74
C GLN A 127 14.60 -8.07 27.55
N ALA A 128 15.61 -8.81 28.04
CA ALA A 128 15.66 -10.25 27.86
C ALA A 128 14.40 -10.93 28.43
N PRO A 129 13.75 -11.85 27.70
CA PRO A 129 12.51 -12.51 28.14
C PRO A 129 12.76 -13.59 29.20
N ILE A 130 14.02 -13.79 29.61
CA ILE A 130 14.49 -14.79 30.57
C ILE A 130 14.96 -14.08 31.85
N VAL A 131 14.16 -14.14 32.90
CA VAL A 131 14.39 -13.43 34.16
C VAL A 131 14.42 -14.42 35.33
N SER A 132 15.27 -14.16 36.32
CA SER A 132 15.27 -14.92 37.58
C SER A 132 13.90 -14.84 38.26
N GLY A 133 13.41 -15.97 38.78
CA GLY A 133 12.10 -16.12 39.40
C GLY A 133 10.98 -16.59 38.45
N ASP A 134 11.17 -16.53 37.13
CA ASP A 134 10.19 -17.00 36.16
C ASP A 134 10.17 -18.54 36.03
N ILE A 135 9.07 -19.09 35.54
CA ILE A 135 9.02 -20.48 35.08
C ILE A 135 9.92 -20.64 33.85
N LEU A 136 10.79 -21.64 33.89
CA LEU A 136 11.68 -21.97 32.77
C LEU A 136 10.87 -22.23 31.49
N HIS A 137 11.21 -21.56 30.40
CA HIS A 137 10.59 -21.77 29.11
C HIS A 137 11.64 -21.82 28.00
N HIS A 138 11.81 -22.98 27.36
CA HIS A 138 12.84 -23.20 26.34
C HIS A 138 12.64 -22.33 25.09
N GLY A 139 11.38 -22.06 24.71
CA GLY A 139 11.06 -21.16 23.59
C GLY A 139 11.64 -19.75 23.78
N LYS A 140 11.42 -19.12 24.94
CA LYS A 140 11.97 -17.78 25.26
C LYS A 140 13.50 -17.76 25.22
N TYR A 141 14.14 -18.83 25.70
CA TYR A 141 15.61 -18.96 25.67
C TYR A 141 16.16 -19.05 24.24
N GLU A 142 15.59 -19.92 23.40
CA GLU A 142 16.03 -20.07 22.01
C GLU A 142 15.67 -18.85 21.14
N GLU A 143 14.53 -18.21 21.39
CA GLU A 143 14.14 -16.95 20.76
C GLU A 143 15.14 -15.84 21.10
N PHE A 144 15.50 -15.67 22.37
CA PHE A 144 16.50 -14.68 22.78
C PHE A 144 17.85 -14.91 22.11
N LYS A 145 18.32 -16.17 22.03
CA LYS A 145 19.56 -16.52 21.30
C LYS A 145 19.46 -16.18 19.80
N THR A 146 18.34 -16.51 19.17
CA THR A 146 18.11 -16.21 17.76
C THR A 146 18.10 -14.71 17.50
N ASN A 147 17.50 -13.94 18.41
CA ASN A 147 17.47 -12.48 18.34
C ASN A 147 18.88 -11.89 18.52
N LEU A 148 19.75 -12.47 19.35
CA LEU A 148 21.14 -11.99 19.52
C LEU A 148 21.95 -12.18 18.24
N VAL A 149 21.81 -13.34 17.60
CA VAL A 149 22.44 -13.61 16.30
C VAL A 149 21.89 -12.70 15.22
N SER A 150 20.57 -12.52 15.17
CA SER A 150 19.91 -11.66 14.18
C SER A 150 20.36 -10.21 14.31
N LEU A 151 20.39 -9.67 15.53
CA LEU A 151 20.92 -8.34 15.82
C LEU A 151 22.39 -8.22 15.43
N GLY A 152 23.18 -9.28 15.66
CA GLY A 152 24.56 -9.37 15.22
C GLY A 152 24.69 -9.21 13.70
N LEU A 153 23.98 -10.04 12.94
CA LEU A 153 23.98 -9.99 11.47
C LEU A 153 23.49 -8.64 10.94
N ASP A 154 22.41 -8.09 11.50
CA ASP A 154 21.85 -6.80 11.10
C ASP A 154 22.83 -5.64 11.26
N ARG A 155 23.74 -5.74 12.23
CA ARG A 155 24.72 -4.70 12.59
C ARG A 155 26.14 -5.00 12.13
N GLY A 156 26.36 -6.10 11.43
CA GLY A 156 27.64 -6.46 10.82
C GLY A 156 28.60 -7.24 11.72
N TYR A 157 28.10 -8.03 12.65
CA TYR A 157 28.87 -8.96 13.49
C TYR A 157 28.86 -10.37 12.88
N PHE A 158 29.49 -10.53 11.71
CA PHE A 158 29.45 -11.78 10.92
C PHE A 158 30.21 -12.94 11.56
N ASP A 159 31.19 -12.65 12.41
CA ASP A 159 32.02 -13.66 13.11
C ASP A 159 31.43 -14.11 14.46
N SER A 160 30.19 -13.73 14.72
CA SER A 160 29.55 -13.96 16.01
C SER A 160 29.31 -15.44 16.30
N LYS A 161 29.50 -15.83 17.56
CA LYS A 161 29.32 -17.21 18.03
C LYS A 161 29.01 -17.29 19.52
N PHE A 162 28.27 -18.33 19.91
CA PHE A 162 28.11 -18.68 21.32
C PHE A 162 29.33 -19.45 21.81
N ILE A 163 30.01 -18.91 22.84
CA ILE A 163 31.05 -19.63 23.59
C ILE A 163 30.39 -20.61 24.56
N LYS A 164 29.32 -20.17 25.23
CA LYS A 164 28.47 -21.00 26.08
C LYS A 164 27.01 -20.66 25.83
N SER A 165 26.18 -21.68 25.77
CA SER A 165 24.73 -21.53 25.69
C SER A 165 24.09 -22.81 26.24
N ASN A 166 23.90 -22.86 27.56
CA ASN A 166 23.31 -24.02 28.22
C ASN A 166 22.37 -23.62 29.35
N ILE A 167 21.42 -24.51 29.62
CA ILE A 167 20.49 -24.46 30.74
C ILE A 167 20.87 -25.62 31.67
N ALA A 168 21.33 -25.32 32.88
CA ALA A 168 21.65 -26.32 33.89
C ALA A 168 20.41 -26.57 34.76
N ILE A 169 19.89 -27.80 34.77
CA ILE A 169 18.67 -28.16 35.50
C ILE A 169 19.01 -28.85 36.81
N ASN A 170 18.59 -28.28 37.93
CA ASN A 170 18.63 -28.92 39.23
C ASN A 170 17.25 -29.53 39.56
N LYS A 171 17.12 -30.85 39.41
CA LYS A 171 15.85 -31.56 39.59
C LYS A 171 15.40 -31.62 41.05
N ASP A 172 16.34 -31.63 41.99
CA ASP A 172 16.03 -31.77 43.42
C ASP A 172 15.47 -30.45 43.98
N LEU A 173 16.06 -29.33 43.56
CA LEU A 173 15.61 -27.99 43.93
C LEU A 173 14.48 -27.43 43.03
N ALA A 174 14.18 -28.11 41.91
CA ALA A 174 13.30 -27.59 40.86
C ALA A 174 13.75 -26.21 40.36
N THR A 175 15.05 -26.00 40.25
CA THR A 175 15.65 -24.76 39.75
C THR A 175 16.42 -24.97 38.45
N ALA A 176 16.65 -23.88 37.72
CA ALA A 176 17.49 -23.87 36.53
C ALA A 176 18.38 -22.63 36.49
N ASP A 177 19.64 -22.83 36.08
CA ASP A 177 20.60 -21.75 35.84
C ASP A 177 20.83 -21.60 34.34
N ILE A 178 20.71 -20.37 33.83
CA ILE A 178 20.88 -20.06 32.41
C ILE A 178 22.19 -19.30 32.23
N ILE A 179 23.08 -19.86 31.40
CA ILE A 179 24.34 -19.20 31.03
C ILE A 179 24.37 -19.01 29.52
N ILE A 180 24.50 -17.74 29.12
CA ILE A 180 24.69 -17.33 27.72
C ILE A 180 25.96 -16.49 27.65
N GLU A 181 26.94 -16.97 26.91
CA GLU A 181 28.18 -16.26 26.62
C GLU A 181 28.30 -16.12 25.11
N PHE A 182 28.00 -14.92 24.61
CA PHE A 182 27.96 -14.60 23.18
C PHE A 182 29.16 -13.72 22.83
N ASN A 183 30.01 -14.19 21.92
CA ASN A 183 31.11 -13.41 21.39
C ASN A 183 30.72 -12.89 20.01
N SER A 184 30.59 -11.58 19.89
CA SER A 184 30.22 -10.92 18.64
C SER A 184 31.34 -10.86 17.60
N GLY A 185 32.60 -10.94 18.03
CA GLY A 185 33.73 -10.59 17.17
C GLY A 185 33.81 -9.08 16.90
N PRO A 186 34.53 -8.67 15.85
CA PRO A 186 34.61 -7.27 15.44
C PRO A 186 33.34 -6.83 14.69
N ARG A 187 33.05 -5.53 14.71
CA ARG A 187 31.98 -4.96 13.88
C ARG A 187 32.51 -4.55 12.51
N TYR A 188 31.87 -5.03 11.45
CA TYR A 188 32.29 -4.73 10.09
C TYR A 188 31.85 -3.33 9.64
N GLN A 189 32.65 -2.73 8.76
CA GLN A 189 32.40 -1.46 8.09
C GLN A 189 32.15 -1.68 6.60
N PHE A 190 31.41 -0.77 5.96
CA PHE A 190 31.24 -0.79 4.51
C PHE A 190 32.57 -0.46 3.82
N GLY A 191 32.89 -1.24 2.79
CA GLY A 191 34.00 -0.99 1.87
C GLY A 191 33.54 -0.30 0.59
N GLU A 192 34.34 -0.48 -0.47
CA GLU A 192 34.01 -0.01 -1.82
C GLU A 192 32.67 -0.60 -2.31
N ILE A 193 31.86 0.24 -2.94
CA ILE A 193 30.61 -0.15 -3.59
C ILE A 193 30.88 -0.33 -5.08
N LYS A 194 30.75 -1.57 -5.56
CA LYS A 194 31.00 -1.94 -6.95
C LYS A 194 29.68 -2.12 -7.67
N PHE A 195 29.43 -1.27 -8.66
CA PHE A 195 28.33 -1.46 -9.59
C PHE A 195 28.84 -2.25 -10.80
N ASN A 196 28.06 -3.22 -11.28
CA ASN A 196 28.38 -3.87 -12.55
C ASN A 196 28.32 -2.87 -13.72
N ASP A 197 29.04 -3.16 -14.81
CA ASP A 197 29.13 -2.28 -15.97
C ASP A 197 27.75 -1.91 -16.53
N PHE A 198 27.44 -0.61 -16.52
CA PHE A 198 26.18 -0.07 -17.00
C PHE A 198 26.39 1.28 -17.71
N ASP A 199 25.68 1.50 -18.82
CA ASP A 199 25.72 2.75 -19.59
C ASP A 199 24.86 3.86 -18.93
N LEU A 200 25.26 4.26 -17.72
CA LEU A 200 24.70 5.35 -16.93
C LEU A 200 25.86 6.10 -16.27
N ASN A 201 25.74 7.42 -16.18
CA ASN A 201 26.71 8.22 -15.43
C ASN A 201 26.67 7.80 -13.94
N PRO A 202 27.79 7.39 -13.32
CA PRO A 202 27.85 7.00 -11.92
C PRO A 202 27.28 8.04 -10.95
N GLU A 203 27.40 9.34 -11.29
CA GLU A 203 26.87 10.45 -10.49
C GLU A 203 25.33 10.39 -10.32
N VAL A 204 24.61 9.69 -11.20
CA VAL A 204 23.15 9.50 -11.07
C VAL A 204 22.80 8.51 -9.95
N LEU A 205 23.68 7.55 -9.67
CA LEU A 205 23.46 6.49 -8.68
C LEU A 205 23.99 6.87 -7.30
N GLN A 206 25.03 7.71 -7.22
CA GLN A 206 25.64 8.12 -5.95
C GLN A 206 24.63 8.69 -4.93
N PRO A 207 23.67 9.56 -5.30
CA PRO A 207 22.67 10.08 -4.35
C PRO A 207 21.76 9.02 -3.74
N LEU A 208 21.67 7.83 -4.35
CA LEU A 208 20.86 6.71 -3.85
C LEU A 208 21.55 5.95 -2.73
N VAL A 209 22.87 6.13 -2.57
CA VAL A 209 23.67 5.46 -1.55
C VAL A 209 23.61 6.27 -0.25
N ALA A 210 22.93 5.72 0.76
CA ALA A 210 22.72 6.38 2.06
C ALA A 210 23.89 6.19 3.06
N PHE A 211 25.01 5.63 2.61
CA PHE A 211 26.17 5.29 3.43
C PHE A 211 27.47 5.54 2.66
N LYS A 212 28.58 5.59 3.38
CA LYS A 212 29.92 5.79 2.82
C LYS A 212 30.85 4.67 3.25
N GLU A 213 31.96 4.54 2.53
CA GLU A 213 33.06 3.69 2.94
C GLU A 213 33.55 4.09 4.35
N GLY A 214 33.77 3.09 5.21
CA GLY A 214 34.13 3.25 6.62
C GLY A 214 32.96 3.39 7.58
N ASP A 215 31.72 3.63 7.09
CA ASP A 215 30.54 3.59 7.96
C ASP A 215 30.32 2.16 8.49
N PHE A 216 29.86 2.01 9.73
CA PHE A 216 29.52 0.69 10.26
C PHE A 216 28.39 0.05 9.46
N TYR A 217 28.54 -1.24 9.18
CA TYR A 217 27.55 -2.01 8.46
C TYR A 217 26.19 -1.98 9.14
N GLN A 218 25.14 -1.80 8.33
CA GLN A 218 23.75 -2.02 8.74
C GLN A 218 22.97 -2.60 7.56
N GLN A 219 22.28 -3.73 7.79
CA GLN A 219 21.46 -4.38 6.76
C GLN A 219 20.39 -3.44 6.18
N ALA A 220 19.82 -2.57 7.01
CA ALA A 220 18.81 -1.60 6.61
C ALA A 220 19.31 -0.61 5.55
N LEU A 221 20.61 -0.27 5.56
CA LEU A 221 21.21 0.66 4.58
C LEU A 221 21.36 0.00 3.20
N LEU A 222 21.66 -1.30 3.14
CA LEU A 222 21.66 -2.06 1.88
C LEU A 222 20.25 -2.22 1.31
N GLN A 223 19.27 -2.53 2.17
CA GLN A 223 17.85 -2.60 1.76
C GLN A 223 17.35 -1.24 1.27
N SER A 224 17.76 -0.15 1.91
CA SER A 224 17.46 1.22 1.46
C SER A 224 18.02 1.50 0.07
N LEU A 225 19.29 1.18 -0.17
CA LEU A 225 19.93 1.33 -1.49
C LEU A 225 19.19 0.51 -2.55
N GLN A 226 18.85 -0.76 -2.27
CA GLN A 226 18.07 -1.59 -3.18
C GLN A 226 16.71 -0.95 -3.51
N ASN A 227 15.97 -0.52 -2.48
CA ASN A 227 14.67 0.13 -2.66
C ASN A 227 14.77 1.43 -3.47
N GLU A 228 15.79 2.25 -3.24
CA GLU A 228 16.02 3.48 -4.00
C GLU A 228 16.37 3.20 -5.46
N LEU A 229 17.20 2.18 -5.73
CA LEU A 229 17.49 1.73 -7.08
C LEU A 229 16.24 1.20 -7.79
N ASP A 230 15.40 0.42 -7.11
CA ASP A 230 14.13 -0.10 -7.66
C ASP A 230 13.14 1.03 -8.00
N LYS A 231 13.03 2.05 -7.13
CA LYS A 231 12.18 3.23 -7.36
C LYS A 231 12.54 4.02 -8.62
N THR A 232 13.81 3.98 -9.06
CA THR A 232 14.21 4.63 -10.32
C THR A 232 13.53 4.02 -11.54
N GLN A 233 13.17 2.73 -11.46
CA GLN A 233 12.70 1.91 -12.57
C GLN A 233 13.66 1.83 -13.77
N TYR A 234 14.93 2.20 -13.59
CA TYR A 234 15.98 2.02 -14.61
C TYR A 234 16.32 0.54 -14.79
N PHE A 235 16.05 -0.26 -13.76
CA PHE A 235 16.41 -1.66 -13.65
C PHE A 235 15.17 -2.54 -13.49
N SER A 236 15.20 -3.73 -14.07
CA SER A 236 14.17 -4.76 -13.90
C SER A 236 14.49 -5.72 -12.75
N ASN A 237 15.76 -5.76 -12.33
CA ASN A 237 16.23 -6.52 -11.19
C ASN A 237 17.41 -5.77 -10.56
N VAL A 238 17.36 -5.61 -9.24
CA VAL A 238 18.40 -4.99 -8.42
C VAL A 238 18.76 -5.97 -7.32
N VAL A 239 20.06 -6.26 -7.19
CA VAL A 239 20.58 -7.12 -6.14
C VAL A 239 21.76 -6.41 -5.49
N VAL A 240 21.63 -6.11 -4.20
CA VAL A 240 22.69 -5.49 -3.38
C VAL A 240 23.16 -6.53 -2.38
N ARG A 241 24.45 -6.88 -2.39
CA ARG A 241 24.99 -7.92 -1.51
C ARG A 241 26.33 -7.50 -0.91
N PRO A 242 26.56 -7.79 0.38
CA PRO A 242 27.91 -7.74 0.93
C PRO A 242 28.76 -8.92 0.42
N GLU A 243 30.02 -8.67 0.10
CA GLU A 243 30.98 -9.70 -0.30
C GLU A 243 31.85 -10.15 0.89
N THR A 244 31.42 -11.19 1.61
CA THR A 244 32.14 -11.69 2.80
C THR A 244 33.48 -12.36 2.47
N GLU A 245 33.63 -12.95 1.28
CA GLU A 245 34.89 -13.58 0.83
C GLU A 245 35.98 -12.55 0.49
N GLY A 246 35.58 -11.33 0.11
CA GLY A 246 36.49 -10.22 -0.20
C GLY A 246 36.79 -9.32 1.00
N ALA A 247 36.28 -9.65 2.19
CA ALA A 247 36.47 -8.83 3.37
C ALA A 247 37.93 -8.89 3.88
N SER A 248 38.54 -7.73 4.09
CA SER A 248 39.86 -7.58 4.73
C SER A 248 39.73 -6.56 5.85
N ASP A 249 40.38 -6.82 6.99
CA ASP A 249 40.42 -5.89 8.14
C ASP A 249 39.03 -5.42 8.62
N ASN A 250 38.02 -6.31 8.54
CA ASN A 250 36.62 -6.04 8.85
C ASN A 250 35.94 -4.98 7.95
N ILE A 251 36.51 -4.72 6.78
CA ILE A 251 35.92 -3.88 5.73
C ILE A 251 35.25 -4.79 4.70
N LEU A 252 33.97 -4.53 4.42
CA LEU A 252 33.11 -5.39 3.60
C LEU A 252 32.72 -4.69 2.30
N PRO A 253 33.31 -5.08 1.15
CA PRO A 253 32.88 -4.59 -0.14
C PRO A 253 31.40 -4.90 -0.41
N VAL A 254 30.74 -4.03 -1.16
CA VAL A 254 29.34 -4.19 -1.54
C VAL A 254 29.24 -4.33 -3.06
N ASP A 255 28.72 -5.47 -3.52
CA ASP A 255 28.42 -5.69 -4.94
C ASP A 255 26.97 -5.31 -5.24
N VAL A 256 26.79 -4.53 -6.30
CA VAL A 256 25.50 -4.06 -6.79
C VAL A 256 25.32 -4.55 -8.23
N SER A 257 24.54 -5.61 -8.34
CA SER A 257 24.20 -6.26 -9.60
C SER A 257 22.89 -5.70 -10.16
N LEU A 258 22.97 -5.04 -11.32
CA LEU A 258 21.86 -4.35 -11.97
C LEU A 258 21.51 -4.98 -13.33
N VAL A 259 20.21 -5.17 -13.59
CA VAL A 259 19.70 -5.62 -14.90
C VAL A 259 18.81 -4.54 -15.51
N LYS A 260 19.15 -4.07 -16.71
CA LYS A 260 18.43 -2.98 -17.39
C LYS A 260 16.93 -3.29 -17.56
N ALA A 261 16.08 -2.33 -17.23
CA ALA A 261 14.65 -2.42 -17.52
C ALA A 261 14.38 -2.27 -19.02
N LYS A 262 13.23 -2.78 -19.48
CA LYS A 262 12.75 -2.48 -20.83
C LYS A 262 12.59 -0.96 -20.97
N ARG A 263 13.21 -0.40 -22.01
CA ARG A 263 13.25 1.06 -22.24
C ARG A 263 11.86 1.67 -22.37
N HIS A 264 10.94 1.00 -23.06
CA HIS A 264 9.60 1.50 -23.30
C HIS A 264 8.56 0.62 -22.61
N GLN A 265 7.67 1.26 -21.89
CA GLN A 265 6.52 0.67 -21.23
C GLN A 265 5.27 1.30 -21.83
N PHE A 266 4.33 0.48 -22.28
CA PHE A 266 3.09 0.92 -22.90
C PHE A 266 1.90 0.45 -22.08
N ASN A 267 0.97 1.35 -21.83
CA ASN A 267 -0.24 1.11 -21.05
C ASN A 267 -1.44 1.44 -21.93
N LEU A 268 -2.38 0.52 -22.06
CA LEU A 268 -3.64 0.73 -22.78
C LEU A 268 -4.78 0.64 -21.79
N GLY A 269 -5.71 1.59 -21.83
CA GLY A 269 -6.90 1.62 -21.00
C GLY A 269 -8.15 1.85 -21.82
N LEU A 270 -9.21 1.17 -21.43
CA LEU A 270 -10.56 1.36 -21.95
C LEU A 270 -11.47 1.65 -20.76
N GLY A 271 -12.27 2.70 -20.89
CA GLY A 271 -13.24 3.11 -19.90
C GLY A 271 -14.54 3.52 -20.57
N TYR A 272 -15.59 3.55 -19.78
CA TYR A 272 -16.83 4.20 -20.13
C TYR A 272 -17.25 4.99 -18.90
N ALA A 273 -17.86 6.14 -19.10
CA ALA A 273 -18.63 6.81 -18.09
C ALA A 273 -19.86 7.44 -18.73
N THR A 274 -20.94 7.57 -17.98
CA THR A 274 -22.18 8.15 -18.51
C THR A 274 -22.02 9.63 -18.83
N ASP A 275 -21.13 10.32 -18.10
CA ASP A 275 -20.73 11.69 -18.39
C ASP A 275 -19.89 11.78 -19.68
N THR A 276 -18.71 11.19 -19.70
CA THR A 276 -17.66 11.41 -20.71
C THR A 276 -17.68 10.40 -21.85
N LYS A 277 -18.58 9.41 -21.78
CA LYS A 277 -18.80 8.31 -22.74
C LYS A 277 -17.60 7.37 -22.83
N GLU A 278 -17.34 6.82 -24.01
CA GLU A 278 -16.21 5.94 -24.26
C GLU A 278 -14.90 6.69 -24.06
N ARG A 279 -14.00 6.10 -23.27
CA ARG A 279 -12.67 6.63 -23.00
C ARG A 279 -11.62 5.62 -23.42
N PHE A 280 -10.70 6.04 -24.28
CA PHE A 280 -9.49 5.30 -24.61
C PHE A 280 -8.29 6.01 -24.02
N SER A 281 -7.40 5.30 -23.34
CA SER A 281 -6.15 5.86 -22.85
C SER A 281 -4.94 5.08 -23.36
N PHE A 282 -3.92 5.83 -23.77
CA PHE A 282 -2.61 5.32 -24.15
C PHE A 282 -1.55 5.99 -23.29
N GLY A 283 -0.79 5.19 -22.55
CA GLY A 283 0.37 5.61 -21.79
C GLY A 283 1.64 5.08 -22.44
N TRP A 284 2.65 5.93 -22.58
CA TRP A 284 4.00 5.55 -22.98
C TRP A 284 5.00 6.13 -21.99
N LYS A 285 5.67 5.25 -21.25
CA LYS A 285 6.69 5.61 -20.27
C LYS A 285 8.06 5.11 -20.74
N THR A 286 9.04 5.98 -20.63
CA THR A 286 10.45 5.67 -20.83
C THR A 286 11.21 6.04 -19.56
N PRO A 287 11.38 5.11 -18.61
CA PRO A 287 12.03 5.40 -17.33
C PRO A 287 13.48 5.88 -17.47
N LEU A 288 14.19 5.41 -18.50
CA LEU A 288 15.56 5.83 -18.81
C LEU A 288 15.70 6.20 -20.29
N VAL A 289 15.72 7.50 -20.56
CA VAL A 289 15.87 8.08 -21.91
C VAL A 289 17.33 8.13 -22.33
N ASN A 290 18.23 8.51 -21.42
CA ASN A 290 19.67 8.68 -21.67
C ASN A 290 20.50 8.32 -20.43
N ARG A 291 21.84 8.37 -20.55
CA ARG A 291 22.78 8.06 -19.47
C ARG A 291 22.76 9.02 -18.27
N TYR A 292 21.99 10.10 -18.31
CA TYR A 292 21.86 11.09 -17.23
C TYR A 292 20.61 10.85 -16.37
N GLY A 293 19.90 9.73 -16.56
CA GLY A 293 18.70 9.40 -15.79
C GLY A 293 17.44 10.16 -16.22
N HIS A 294 17.44 10.81 -17.38
CA HIS A 294 16.25 11.51 -17.86
C HIS A 294 15.12 10.51 -18.11
N ARG A 295 13.88 10.92 -17.86
CA ARG A 295 12.70 10.10 -18.05
C ARG A 295 11.62 10.80 -18.84
N GLN A 296 10.75 10.04 -19.50
CA GLN A 296 9.62 10.57 -20.25
C GLN A 296 8.35 9.80 -19.90
N GLU A 297 7.24 10.52 -19.84
CA GLU A 297 5.89 9.96 -19.76
C GLU A 297 4.97 10.71 -20.72
N THR A 298 4.23 9.97 -21.53
CA THR A 298 3.19 10.49 -22.40
C THR A 298 1.89 9.78 -22.07
N ARG A 299 0.81 10.53 -21.87
CA ARG A 299 -0.52 10.00 -21.67
C ARG A 299 -1.48 10.70 -22.61
N LEU A 300 -2.07 9.95 -23.53
CA LEU A 300 -3.15 10.42 -24.39
C LEU A 300 -4.44 9.79 -23.89
N SER A 301 -5.47 10.60 -23.64
CA SER A 301 -6.83 10.12 -23.35
C SER A 301 -7.76 10.69 -24.40
N TYR A 302 -8.46 9.84 -25.12
CA TYR A 302 -9.55 10.24 -26.00
C TYR A 302 -10.88 9.97 -25.32
N SER A 303 -11.76 10.96 -25.30
CA SER A 303 -13.19 10.81 -25.05
C SER A 303 -13.95 11.80 -25.94
N LYS A 304 -15.27 11.62 -26.10
CA LYS A 304 -16.07 12.55 -26.92
C LYS A 304 -16.14 13.95 -26.32
N ILE A 305 -16.12 14.05 -24.98
CA ILE A 305 -16.33 15.30 -24.25
C ILE A 305 -15.01 15.97 -23.89
N ASN A 306 -14.07 15.21 -23.30
CA ASN A 306 -12.82 15.72 -22.76
C ASN A 306 -11.62 14.88 -23.23
N PRO A 307 -11.13 15.06 -24.46
CA PRO A 307 -9.86 14.47 -24.87
C PRO A 307 -8.68 15.29 -24.33
N THR A 308 -7.68 14.59 -23.80
CA THR A 308 -6.49 15.18 -23.17
C THR A 308 -5.19 14.54 -23.64
N GLY A 309 -4.12 15.31 -23.66
CA GLY A 309 -2.77 14.87 -23.98
C GLY A 309 -1.79 15.45 -22.98
N TYR A 310 -1.02 14.58 -22.33
CA TYR A 310 0.03 14.95 -21.40
C TYR A 310 1.37 14.42 -21.90
N PHE A 311 2.38 15.27 -21.89
CA PHE A 311 3.77 14.90 -22.09
C PHE A 311 4.60 15.47 -20.94
N ILE A 312 5.39 14.64 -20.28
CA ILE A 312 6.26 15.02 -19.17
C ILE A 312 7.66 14.52 -19.50
N TYR A 313 8.63 15.43 -19.48
CA TYR A 313 10.05 15.11 -19.53
C TYR A 313 10.69 15.49 -18.20
N GLY A 314 11.30 14.50 -17.53
CA GLY A 314 11.92 14.66 -16.22
C GLY A 314 13.43 14.59 -16.30
N ILE A 315 14.11 15.53 -15.65
CA ILE A 315 15.56 15.63 -15.55
C ILE A 315 15.91 15.56 -14.06
N PRO A 316 16.58 14.49 -13.60
CA PRO A 316 17.14 14.44 -12.26
C PRO A 316 18.04 15.64 -11.99
N LEU A 317 17.86 16.28 -10.84
CA LEU A 317 18.77 17.33 -10.35
C LEU A 317 19.72 16.70 -9.33
N SER A 318 19.42 16.82 -8.03
CA SER A 318 20.28 16.25 -6.98
C SER A 318 20.02 14.76 -6.70
N HIS A 319 18.84 14.24 -7.07
CA HIS A 319 18.47 12.85 -6.78
C HIS A 319 17.43 12.33 -7.79
N PRO A 320 17.62 11.14 -8.38
CA PRO A 320 16.79 10.63 -9.48
C PRO A 320 15.34 10.34 -9.10
N ASN A 321 15.05 10.02 -7.83
CA ASN A 321 13.70 9.70 -7.37
C ASN A 321 12.92 10.89 -6.79
N ASN A 322 13.59 11.90 -6.23
CA ASN A 322 12.95 12.88 -5.37
C ASN A 322 13.21 14.35 -5.70
N ASP A 323 14.17 14.69 -6.57
CA ASP A 323 14.44 16.08 -6.95
C ASP A 323 14.63 16.18 -8.46
N ILE A 324 13.55 16.59 -9.14
CA ILE A 324 13.40 16.42 -10.58
C ILE A 324 12.86 17.70 -11.20
N LEU A 325 13.60 18.25 -12.16
CA LEU A 325 13.07 19.29 -13.04
C LEU A 325 12.15 18.64 -14.07
N GLN A 326 10.93 19.15 -14.22
CA GLN A 326 9.94 18.65 -15.15
C GLN A 326 9.58 19.71 -16.18
N LEU A 327 9.61 19.31 -17.45
CA LEU A 327 9.03 20.03 -18.57
C LEU A 327 7.74 19.30 -18.93
N GLN A 328 6.61 19.98 -18.85
CA GLN A 328 5.29 19.41 -19.06
C GLN A 328 4.57 20.14 -20.19
N THR A 329 3.88 19.37 -21.02
CA THR A 329 2.95 19.86 -22.03
C THR A 329 1.60 19.22 -21.76
N GLU A 330 0.57 20.03 -21.68
CA GLU A 330 -0.81 19.61 -21.52
C GLU A 330 -1.64 20.19 -22.66
N LEU A 331 -2.42 19.33 -23.29
CA LEU A 331 -3.38 19.65 -24.32
C LEU A 331 -4.73 19.16 -23.82
N GLU A 332 -5.74 20.01 -23.86
CA GLU A 332 -7.09 19.62 -23.50
C GLU A 332 -8.08 20.27 -24.44
N LYS A 333 -9.13 19.52 -24.77
CA LYS A 333 -10.38 20.09 -25.27
C LYS A 333 -11.47 19.66 -24.30
N ASN A 334 -12.38 20.56 -23.97
CA ASN A 334 -13.53 20.23 -23.14
C ASN A 334 -14.82 20.87 -23.67
N ASP A 335 -15.96 20.25 -23.38
CA ASP A 335 -17.31 20.74 -23.67
C ASP A 335 -18.11 20.83 -22.38
N TYR A 336 -18.39 22.06 -21.95
CA TYR A 336 -19.09 22.42 -20.72
C TYR A 336 -20.60 22.63 -20.97
N GLY A 337 -21.23 21.78 -21.79
CA GLY A 337 -22.67 21.84 -22.04
C GLY A 337 -23.10 23.12 -22.76
N GLY A 338 -22.37 23.50 -23.81
CA GLY A 338 -22.65 24.68 -24.65
C GLY A 338 -21.47 25.64 -24.81
N LEU A 339 -20.44 25.50 -23.98
CA LEU A 339 -19.16 26.17 -24.11
C LEU A 339 -18.09 25.14 -24.45
N THR A 340 -17.43 25.28 -25.60
CA THR A 340 -16.29 24.41 -25.97
C THR A 340 -14.99 25.16 -25.78
N SER A 341 -14.06 24.61 -25.01
CA SER A 341 -12.71 25.15 -24.81
C SER A 341 -11.64 24.21 -25.37
N ARG A 342 -10.52 24.78 -25.81
CA ARG A 342 -9.28 24.08 -26.12
C ARG A 342 -8.11 24.86 -25.57
N PHE A 343 -7.20 24.19 -24.87
CA PHE A 343 -5.98 24.84 -24.41
C PHE A 343 -4.73 24.02 -24.68
N LEU A 344 -3.61 24.75 -24.75
CA LEU A 344 -2.25 24.26 -24.64
C LEU A 344 -1.61 24.91 -23.42
N ALA A 345 -1.07 24.09 -22.52
CA ALA A 345 -0.25 24.55 -21.41
C ALA A 345 1.17 23.99 -21.52
N LEU A 346 2.17 24.85 -21.34
CA LEU A 346 3.58 24.49 -21.24
C LEU A 346 4.07 24.88 -19.85
N GLN A 347 4.57 23.91 -19.08
CA GLN A 347 4.98 24.13 -17.71
C GLN A 347 6.42 23.67 -17.48
N ILE A 348 7.20 24.50 -16.77
CA ILE A 348 8.47 24.12 -16.17
C ILE A 348 8.32 24.15 -14.65
N GLY A 349 8.67 23.07 -13.97
CA GLY A 349 8.56 23.00 -12.51
C GLY A 349 9.56 22.05 -11.88
N ARG A 350 9.91 22.28 -10.62
CA ARG A 350 10.83 21.41 -9.87
C ARG A 350 10.03 20.60 -8.86
N VAL A 351 10.00 19.29 -9.02
CA VAL A 351 9.30 18.37 -8.12
C VAL A 351 10.26 17.89 -7.04
N TYR A 352 9.92 18.18 -5.79
CA TYR A 352 10.54 17.61 -4.60
C TYR A 352 9.58 16.61 -3.95
N LEU A 353 9.96 15.34 -3.85
CA LEU A 353 9.13 14.27 -3.29
C LEU A 353 9.84 13.58 -2.12
N LYS A 354 9.45 13.87 -0.88
CA LYS A 354 10.05 13.26 0.30
C LYS A 354 8.97 12.74 1.22
N ASP A 355 9.10 11.49 1.65
CA ASP A 355 8.15 10.83 2.57
C ASP A 355 6.70 10.97 2.07
N ASP A 356 6.48 10.70 0.77
CA ASP A 356 5.20 10.85 0.04
C ASP A 356 4.63 12.29 -0.04
N VAL A 357 5.34 13.29 0.49
CA VAL A 357 5.01 14.71 0.36
C VAL A 357 5.66 15.30 -0.89
N LEU A 358 4.82 15.75 -1.83
CA LEU A 358 5.20 16.45 -3.05
C LEU A 358 5.15 17.96 -2.86
N ARG A 359 6.20 18.65 -3.32
CA ARG A 359 6.25 20.12 -3.44
C ARG A 359 6.73 20.48 -4.82
N GLN A 360 5.99 21.33 -5.53
CA GLN A 360 6.30 21.68 -6.91
C GLN A 360 6.03 23.18 -7.16
N PRO A 361 7.04 24.05 -6.98
CA PRO A 361 7.02 25.35 -7.64
C PRO A 361 7.13 25.18 -9.15
N TYR A 362 6.35 25.95 -9.90
CA TYR A 362 6.33 25.93 -11.35
C TYR A 362 6.03 27.28 -11.97
N LEU A 363 6.34 27.39 -13.26
CA LEU A 363 5.87 28.45 -14.15
C LEU A 363 5.17 27.80 -15.34
N ARG A 364 3.94 28.24 -15.62
CA ARG A 364 3.08 27.70 -16.67
C ARG A 364 2.69 28.79 -17.66
N TYR A 365 2.92 28.54 -18.93
CA TYR A 365 2.33 29.31 -20.03
C TYR A 365 1.05 28.61 -20.47
N LEU A 366 -0.07 29.32 -20.53
CA LEU A 366 -1.36 28.80 -20.95
C LEU A 366 -1.86 29.65 -22.13
N THR A 367 -2.30 28.99 -23.19
CA THR A 367 -3.08 29.60 -24.28
C THR A 367 -4.36 28.80 -24.44
N GLU A 368 -5.49 29.48 -24.42
CA GLU A 368 -6.81 28.86 -24.46
C GLU A 368 -7.69 29.61 -25.46
N GLU A 369 -8.38 28.86 -26.32
CA GLU A 369 -9.43 29.34 -27.19
C GLU A 369 -10.75 28.70 -26.76
N TRP A 370 -11.83 29.49 -26.69
CA TRP A 370 -13.14 28.94 -26.40
C TRP A 370 -14.22 29.57 -27.26
N ARG A 371 -15.33 28.83 -27.34
CA ARG A 371 -16.49 29.22 -28.13
C ARG A 371 -17.75 29.01 -27.32
N THR A 372 -18.56 30.07 -27.27
CA THR A 372 -19.89 30.09 -26.67
C THR A 372 -20.85 30.69 -27.68
N ASP A 373 -21.88 29.95 -28.11
CA ASP A 373 -22.88 30.41 -29.11
C ASP A 373 -22.33 31.00 -30.42
N GLY A 374 -21.14 30.55 -30.85
CA GLY A 374 -20.49 31.06 -32.06
C GLY A 374 -19.72 32.37 -31.87
N ILE A 375 -19.70 32.94 -30.67
CA ILE A 375 -18.69 33.91 -30.23
C ILE A 375 -17.41 33.12 -29.94
N TYR A 376 -16.28 33.65 -30.43
CA TYR A 376 -14.95 33.07 -30.23
C TYR A 376 -14.14 34.05 -29.41
N ASP A 377 -13.52 33.53 -28.37
CA ASP A 377 -12.60 34.25 -27.51
C ASP A 377 -11.32 33.43 -27.35
N ASP A 378 -10.22 34.12 -27.06
CA ASP A 378 -8.95 33.51 -26.74
C ASP A 378 -8.26 34.30 -25.64
N ALA A 379 -7.42 33.63 -24.85
CA ALA A 379 -6.57 34.29 -23.88
C ALA A 379 -5.26 33.55 -23.63
N ARG A 380 -4.27 34.32 -23.17
CA ARG A 380 -2.95 33.83 -22.81
C ARG A 380 -2.52 34.28 -21.43
N TYR A 381 -1.79 33.40 -20.75
CA TYR A 381 -1.33 33.63 -19.38
C TYR A 381 0.08 33.10 -19.15
N PHE A 382 0.83 33.83 -18.33
CA PHE A 382 2.01 33.34 -17.63
C PHE A 382 1.67 33.23 -16.14
N ILE A 383 1.70 32.00 -15.64
CA ILE A 383 1.14 31.62 -14.35
C ILE A 383 2.25 30.95 -13.52
N PRO A 384 2.95 31.69 -12.65
CA PRO A 384 3.66 31.09 -11.53
C PRO A 384 2.68 30.36 -10.60
N GLY A 385 3.10 29.22 -10.09
CA GLY A 385 2.28 28.45 -9.16
C GLY A 385 3.09 27.53 -8.27
N PHE A 386 2.41 26.98 -7.28
CA PHE A 386 2.95 26.03 -6.34
C PHE A 386 1.92 24.94 -6.04
N THR A 387 2.35 23.69 -6.13
CA THR A 387 1.57 22.53 -5.72
C THR A 387 2.20 21.90 -4.49
N TRP A 388 1.36 21.59 -3.51
CA TRP A 388 1.69 20.72 -2.39
C TRP A 388 0.72 19.54 -2.38
N SER A 389 1.22 18.32 -2.21
CA SER A 389 0.35 17.14 -2.06
C SER A 389 0.98 16.15 -1.12
N ASP A 390 0.14 15.41 -0.42
CA ASP A 390 0.54 14.37 0.53
C ASP A 390 -0.44 13.20 0.40
N ILE A 391 0.07 11.98 0.50
CA ILE A 391 -0.72 10.77 0.42
C ILE A 391 -0.23 9.73 1.41
N GLU A 392 -1.04 9.50 2.44
CA GLU A 392 -0.85 8.39 3.36
C GLU A 392 -1.79 7.26 2.97
N ARG A 393 -1.29 6.01 2.88
CA ARG A 393 -2.12 4.85 2.53
C ARG A 393 -1.65 3.57 3.20
N LYS A 394 -2.61 2.74 3.61
CA LYS A 394 -2.39 1.37 4.12
C LYS A 394 -3.29 0.34 3.43
N GLY A 395 -2.72 -0.83 3.19
CA GLY A 395 -3.40 -1.96 2.53
C GLY A 395 -3.15 -2.02 1.01
N PRO A 396 -3.95 -2.83 0.29
CA PRO A 396 -3.76 -3.07 -1.14
C PRO A 396 -3.84 -1.81 -2.01
N LEU A 397 -3.07 -1.77 -3.11
CA LEU A 397 -3.00 -0.62 -4.03
C LEU A 397 -4.36 -0.25 -4.64
N LEU A 398 -5.15 -1.25 -5.04
CA LEU A 398 -6.44 -1.07 -5.73
C LEU A 398 -7.63 -0.93 -4.77
N ASP A 399 -7.48 -1.37 -3.51
CA ASP A 399 -8.51 -1.26 -2.47
C ASP A 399 -7.90 -0.97 -1.10
N PRO A 400 -7.47 0.27 -0.87
CA PRO A 400 -6.87 0.65 0.39
C PRO A 400 -7.87 0.57 1.53
N THR A 401 -7.40 0.02 2.65
CA THR A 401 -8.18 -0.07 3.90
C THR A 401 -8.24 1.27 4.61
N HIS A 402 -7.16 2.03 4.54
CA HIS A 402 -7.04 3.38 5.09
C HIS A 402 -6.25 4.24 4.13
N GLY A 403 -6.61 5.50 4.01
CA GLY A 403 -5.77 6.48 3.35
C GLY A 403 -6.31 7.89 3.45
N PHE A 404 -5.39 8.85 3.42
CA PHE A 404 -5.72 10.26 3.39
C PHE A 404 -4.85 10.93 2.32
N ARG A 405 -5.51 11.52 1.32
CA ARG A 405 -4.86 12.27 0.26
C ARG A 405 -5.23 13.74 0.38
N GLN A 406 -4.23 14.58 0.32
CA GLN A 406 -4.32 16.02 0.38
C GLN A 406 -3.66 16.62 -0.86
N TYR A 407 -4.27 17.67 -1.41
CA TYR A 407 -3.73 18.40 -2.55
C TYR A 407 -4.10 19.87 -2.40
N TYR A 408 -3.10 20.74 -2.54
CA TYR A 408 -3.25 22.18 -2.53
C TYR A 408 -2.52 22.76 -3.73
N ASN A 409 -3.16 23.67 -4.44
CA ASN A 409 -2.59 24.41 -5.54
C ASN A 409 -2.90 25.90 -5.39
N ILE A 410 -1.86 26.71 -5.52
CA ILE A 410 -1.93 28.16 -5.58
C ILE A 410 -1.23 28.60 -6.85
N GLU A 411 -1.92 29.39 -7.66
CA GLU A 411 -1.38 29.89 -8.91
C GLU A 411 -2.01 31.23 -9.26
N GLY A 412 -1.28 32.09 -9.96
CA GLY A 412 -1.83 33.38 -10.33
C GLY A 412 -1.06 34.03 -11.45
N SER A 413 -1.71 34.96 -12.13
CA SER A 413 -1.13 35.77 -13.19
C SER A 413 -1.26 37.24 -12.84
N TYR A 414 -0.43 38.05 -13.49
CA TYR A 414 -0.50 39.49 -13.43
C TYR A 414 -0.47 40.03 -14.86
N GLY A 415 -1.42 40.90 -15.20
CA GLY A 415 -1.68 41.34 -16.58
C GLY A 415 -0.46 41.95 -17.27
N GLU A 416 0.42 42.61 -16.51
CA GLU A 416 1.63 43.23 -17.08
C GLU A 416 2.74 42.20 -17.41
N LEU A 417 2.61 40.95 -16.97
CA LEU A 417 3.54 39.84 -17.28
C LEU A 417 3.06 39.02 -18.49
N ALA A 418 2.69 39.70 -19.58
CA ALA A 418 2.18 39.07 -20.81
C ALA A 418 0.99 38.11 -20.58
N SER A 419 0.15 38.45 -19.60
CA SER A 419 -1.11 37.76 -19.31
C SER A 419 -2.27 38.69 -19.60
N GLU A 420 -3.40 38.18 -20.06
CA GLU A 420 -4.53 39.07 -20.41
C GLU A 420 -5.39 39.45 -19.20
N THR A 421 -5.46 38.57 -18.20
CA THR A 421 -6.18 38.81 -16.95
C THR A 421 -5.25 38.60 -15.75
N SER A 422 -5.41 39.43 -14.72
CA SER A 422 -4.77 39.22 -13.41
C SER A 422 -5.69 38.40 -12.52
N PHE A 423 -5.19 37.30 -11.95
CA PHE A 423 -5.96 36.50 -11.00
C PHE A 423 -5.07 35.80 -9.97
N LEU A 424 -5.66 35.37 -8.86
CA LEU A 424 -5.11 34.39 -7.94
C LEU A 424 -6.11 33.24 -7.75
N ARG A 425 -5.71 32.02 -8.09
CA ARG A 425 -6.52 30.81 -7.98
C ARG A 425 -5.98 29.91 -6.87
N LEU A 426 -6.89 29.47 -6.01
CA LEU A 426 -6.66 28.55 -4.90
C LEU A 426 -7.51 27.31 -5.12
N ASN A 427 -6.90 26.13 -5.06
CA ASN A 427 -7.62 24.85 -5.12
C ASN A 427 -7.11 23.92 -4.01
N ALA A 428 -8.04 23.30 -3.29
CA ALA A 428 -7.76 22.33 -2.25
C ALA A 428 -8.64 21.09 -2.42
N ARG A 429 -8.05 19.90 -2.31
CA ARG A 429 -8.77 18.61 -2.40
C ARG A 429 -8.34 17.68 -1.28
N TRP A 430 -9.34 17.00 -0.71
CA TRP A 430 -9.15 15.99 0.33
C TRP A 430 -9.91 14.72 -0.04
N LYS A 431 -9.28 13.58 0.20
CA LYS A 431 -9.92 12.27 0.12
C LYS A 431 -9.51 11.41 1.28
N TYR A 432 -10.49 10.95 2.04
CA TYR A 432 -10.30 10.10 3.20
C TYR A 432 -10.99 8.76 2.99
N ILE A 433 -10.29 7.68 3.33
CA ILE A 433 -10.76 6.30 3.27
C ILE A 433 -10.42 5.64 4.60
N SER A 434 -11.37 4.89 5.16
CA SER A 434 -11.15 4.13 6.38
C SER A 434 -12.07 2.91 6.47
N LEU A 435 -11.52 1.80 6.98
CA LEU A 435 -12.26 0.59 7.33
C LEU A 435 -12.60 0.66 8.82
N ILE A 436 -13.76 1.23 9.14
CA ILE A 436 -14.19 1.50 10.52
C ILE A 436 -14.55 0.24 11.32
N ALA A 437 -14.91 -0.85 10.64
CA ALA A 437 -15.17 -2.17 11.22
C ALA A 437 -14.98 -3.25 10.13
N PRO A 438 -14.84 -4.54 10.49
CA PRO A 438 -14.71 -5.61 9.50
C PRO A 438 -15.86 -5.55 8.47
N ARG A 439 -15.55 -5.38 7.18
CA ARG A 439 -16.52 -5.20 6.06
C ARG A 439 -17.25 -3.86 6.00
N HIS A 440 -16.96 -2.89 6.87
CA HIS A 440 -17.57 -1.56 6.86
C HIS A 440 -16.52 -0.51 6.48
N ARG A 441 -16.66 0.09 5.30
CA ARG A 441 -15.73 1.09 4.77
C ARG A 441 -16.43 2.41 4.56
N PHE A 442 -15.70 3.49 4.82
CA PHE A 442 -16.17 4.85 4.68
C PHE A 442 -15.23 5.62 3.77
N VAL A 443 -15.81 6.39 2.85
CA VAL A 443 -15.09 7.28 1.93
C VAL A 443 -15.67 8.67 2.07
N ALA A 444 -14.81 9.65 2.27
CA ALA A 444 -15.19 11.06 2.23
C ALA A 444 -14.30 11.81 1.25
N ARG A 445 -14.88 12.77 0.53
CA ARG A 445 -14.16 13.68 -0.37
C ARG A 445 -14.65 15.10 -0.16
N ALA A 446 -13.74 16.05 -0.31
CA ALA A 446 -14.04 17.47 -0.32
C ALA A 446 -13.13 18.18 -1.32
N GLU A 447 -13.67 19.16 -2.04
CA GLU A 447 -12.92 20.06 -2.92
C GLU A 447 -13.41 21.48 -2.71
N VAL A 448 -12.46 22.42 -2.56
CA VAL A 448 -12.73 23.84 -2.42
C VAL A 448 -11.88 24.60 -3.42
N GLY A 449 -12.50 25.55 -4.12
CA GLY A 449 -11.88 26.39 -5.13
C GLY A 449 -12.26 27.85 -4.93
N TYR A 450 -11.31 28.75 -5.12
CA TYR A 450 -11.53 30.20 -5.06
C TYR A 450 -10.64 30.92 -6.08
N VAL A 451 -11.20 31.84 -6.85
CA VAL A 451 -10.47 32.70 -7.79
C VAL A 451 -10.70 34.17 -7.41
N ILE A 452 -9.62 34.85 -7.06
CA ILE A 452 -9.61 36.31 -6.91
C ILE A 452 -9.28 36.90 -8.28
N VAL A 453 -10.24 37.62 -8.87
CA VAL A 453 -10.10 38.32 -10.14
C VAL A 453 -10.85 39.66 -10.05
N ASP A 454 -10.46 40.66 -10.83
CA ASP A 454 -11.26 41.89 -10.96
C ASP A 454 -12.64 41.52 -11.51
N LYS A 455 -13.70 42.04 -10.89
CA LYS A 455 -15.09 41.78 -11.32
C LYS A 455 -15.35 42.20 -12.75
N ASN A 456 -14.65 43.21 -13.24
CA ASN A 456 -14.80 43.67 -14.63
C ASN A 456 -14.12 42.73 -15.64
N SER A 457 -13.27 41.82 -15.17
CA SER A 457 -12.53 40.85 -15.99
C SER A 457 -12.86 39.40 -15.64
N GLU A 458 -13.91 39.18 -14.85
CA GLU A 458 -14.38 37.84 -14.50
C GLU A 458 -14.87 37.08 -15.74
N GLU A 459 -15.50 37.80 -16.68
CA GLU A 459 -15.96 37.25 -17.96
C GLU A 459 -14.80 36.92 -18.91
N ASP A 460 -13.66 37.60 -18.78
CA ASP A 460 -12.44 37.38 -19.57
C ASP A 460 -11.61 36.19 -19.07
N LEU A 461 -11.89 35.69 -17.87
CA LEU A 461 -11.16 34.56 -17.30
C LEU A 461 -11.45 33.29 -18.10
N SER A 462 -10.39 32.65 -18.60
CA SER A 462 -10.53 31.44 -19.41
C SER A 462 -11.31 30.31 -18.73
N PRO A 463 -12.11 29.52 -19.47
CA PRO A 463 -12.91 28.43 -18.93
C PRO A 463 -12.12 27.43 -18.08
N SER A 464 -10.90 27.02 -18.47
CA SER A 464 -10.10 26.06 -17.70
C SER A 464 -9.64 26.57 -16.32
N LEU A 465 -9.65 27.89 -16.11
CA LEU A 465 -9.28 28.54 -14.86
C LEU A 465 -10.48 28.73 -13.92
N ARG A 466 -11.71 28.50 -14.40
CA ARG A 466 -12.94 28.53 -13.61
C ARG A 466 -13.26 27.17 -12.99
N PHE A 467 -14.20 27.15 -12.06
CA PHE A 467 -14.68 25.95 -11.41
C PHE A 467 -16.04 25.49 -11.93
N TYR A 468 -16.24 24.17 -11.98
CA TYR A 468 -17.46 23.51 -12.43
C TYR A 468 -17.73 22.30 -11.54
N ALA A 469 -19.01 21.99 -11.31
CA ALA A 469 -19.41 20.82 -10.54
C ALA A 469 -20.52 20.01 -11.24
N GLY A 470 -20.74 18.78 -10.78
CA GLY A 470 -21.65 17.80 -11.40
C GLY A 470 -20.92 16.69 -12.17
N GLY A 471 -21.49 15.49 -12.19
CA GLY A 471 -20.90 14.28 -12.78
C GLY A 471 -20.24 13.33 -11.77
N ASP A 472 -19.65 12.24 -12.28
CA ASP A 472 -19.24 11.05 -11.50
C ASP A 472 -18.23 11.34 -10.38
N GLN A 473 -17.34 12.31 -10.61
CA GLN A 473 -16.27 12.71 -9.67
C GLN A 473 -16.57 14.02 -8.93
N SER A 474 -17.78 14.59 -9.06
CA SER A 474 -18.15 15.88 -8.46
C SER A 474 -19.44 15.80 -7.66
N ILE A 475 -20.62 15.84 -8.26
CA ILE A 475 -21.91 15.68 -7.56
C ILE A 475 -22.73 14.71 -8.40
N ARG A 476 -22.83 13.46 -7.94
CA ARG A 476 -23.64 12.44 -8.62
C ARG A 476 -25.12 12.85 -8.57
N GLY A 477 -25.93 12.39 -9.51
CA GLY A 477 -27.30 12.87 -9.73
C GLY A 477 -27.40 14.10 -10.63
N PHE A 478 -26.29 14.77 -10.94
CA PHE A 478 -26.23 15.92 -11.86
C PHE A 478 -25.39 15.61 -13.10
N ASP A 479 -25.65 16.33 -14.19
CA ASP A 479 -24.89 16.23 -15.43
C ASP A 479 -23.44 16.69 -15.25
N TYR A 480 -22.57 16.24 -16.14
CA TYR A 480 -21.16 16.61 -16.15
C TYR A 480 -20.99 18.13 -16.21
N GLN A 481 -20.33 18.70 -15.20
CA GLN A 481 -20.01 20.13 -15.16
C GLN A 481 -21.23 21.06 -15.33
N SER A 482 -22.44 20.60 -14.99
CA SER A 482 -23.69 21.33 -15.18
C SER A 482 -24.03 22.33 -14.06
N ILE A 483 -23.25 22.33 -12.98
CA ILE A 483 -23.44 23.21 -11.82
C ILE A 483 -22.47 24.39 -11.90
N GLY A 484 -23.04 25.59 -11.99
CA GLY A 484 -22.34 26.86 -11.99
C GLY A 484 -23.19 28.00 -12.54
N PRO A 485 -22.66 29.24 -12.52
CA PRO A 485 -23.27 30.38 -13.19
C PRO A 485 -23.61 30.06 -14.64
N LYS A 486 -24.78 30.54 -15.08
CA LYS A 486 -25.30 30.36 -16.43
C LYS A 486 -25.49 31.70 -17.11
N VAL A 487 -25.19 31.76 -18.40
CA VAL A 487 -25.55 32.88 -19.27
C VAL A 487 -26.66 32.45 -20.23
N THR A 488 -27.58 33.36 -20.54
CA THR A 488 -28.69 33.09 -21.46
C THR A 488 -28.28 33.48 -22.87
N LEU A 489 -28.32 32.52 -23.79
CA LEU A 489 -27.99 32.70 -25.19
C LEU A 489 -29.27 32.96 -25.99
N SER A 490 -29.66 34.22 -26.18
CA SER A 490 -30.58 34.67 -27.24
C SER A 490 -30.83 36.18 -27.24
N ASN A 491 -31.18 36.73 -28.41
CA ASN A 491 -31.85 38.04 -28.58
C ASN A 491 -33.36 38.01 -28.21
N ASP A 492 -33.93 36.83 -27.90
CA ASP A 492 -35.32 36.63 -27.45
C ASP A 492 -35.34 36.12 -25.99
N PRO A 493 -35.73 36.95 -25.00
CA PRO A 493 -35.73 36.62 -23.57
C PRO A 493 -36.56 35.39 -23.17
N ASN A 494 -37.47 34.93 -24.04
CA ASN A 494 -38.40 33.84 -23.74
C ASN A 494 -37.98 32.48 -24.32
N LYS A 495 -36.85 32.40 -25.03
CA LYS A 495 -36.36 31.18 -25.72
C LYS A 495 -34.86 30.92 -25.56
N GLY A 496 -34.16 31.68 -24.73
CA GLY A 496 -32.71 31.56 -24.61
C GLY A 496 -32.28 30.25 -23.94
N GLU A 497 -31.37 29.54 -24.60
CA GLU A 497 -30.69 28.38 -24.02
C GLU A 497 -29.71 28.87 -22.94
N GLN A 498 -29.72 28.25 -21.77
CA GLN A 498 -28.81 28.63 -20.69
C GLN A 498 -27.56 27.76 -20.75
N VAL A 499 -26.39 28.38 -20.85
CA VAL A 499 -25.09 27.69 -20.88
C VAL A 499 -24.31 27.97 -19.61
N VAL A 500 -23.73 26.93 -19.02
CA VAL A 500 -22.89 27.03 -17.83
C VAL A 500 -21.52 27.57 -18.22
N VAL A 501 -21.07 28.63 -17.56
CA VAL A 501 -19.79 29.32 -17.86
C VAL A 501 -18.76 29.16 -16.74
N GLY A 502 -19.05 28.33 -15.75
CA GLY A 502 -18.20 28.12 -14.59
C GLY A 502 -18.22 29.31 -13.61
N GLY A 503 -17.74 29.06 -12.39
CA GLY A 503 -17.69 30.08 -11.34
C GLY A 503 -16.30 30.32 -10.78
N THR A 504 -16.14 31.44 -10.08
CA THR A 504 -14.90 31.78 -9.36
C THR A 504 -14.79 31.09 -8.01
N ASN A 505 -15.91 30.67 -7.42
CA ASN A 505 -15.98 29.98 -6.13
C ASN A 505 -16.59 28.59 -6.29
N MET A 506 -16.02 27.59 -5.61
CA MET A 506 -16.57 26.24 -5.56
C MET A 506 -16.36 25.58 -4.21
N ALA A 507 -17.37 24.86 -3.75
CA ALA A 507 -17.25 23.91 -2.65
C ALA A 507 -18.04 22.65 -2.99
N VAL A 508 -17.40 21.49 -2.96
CA VAL A 508 -18.03 20.18 -3.19
C VAL A 508 -17.61 19.25 -2.07
N ALA A 509 -18.57 18.48 -1.54
CA ALA A 509 -18.33 17.48 -0.52
C ALA A 509 -19.16 16.23 -0.81
N SER A 510 -18.65 15.08 -0.40
CA SER A 510 -19.35 13.82 -0.59
C SER A 510 -18.90 12.79 0.44
N VAL A 511 -19.86 12.04 0.94
CA VAL A 511 -19.68 10.97 1.90
C VAL A 511 -20.29 9.70 1.34
N GLU A 512 -19.60 8.59 1.50
CA GLU A 512 -20.03 7.29 1.00
C GLU A 512 -19.72 6.20 2.01
N TYR A 513 -20.77 5.49 2.40
CA TYR A 513 -20.69 4.27 3.19
C TYR A 513 -20.69 3.06 2.27
N GLN A 514 -19.78 2.12 2.51
CA GLN A 514 -19.63 0.91 1.73
C GLN A 514 -19.66 -0.33 2.62
N TYR A 515 -20.37 -1.37 2.18
CA TYR A 515 -20.46 -2.66 2.87
C TYR A 515 -19.99 -3.80 1.98
N TYR A 516 -19.00 -4.57 2.43
CA TYR A 516 -18.49 -5.73 1.69
C TYR A 516 -19.41 -6.95 1.87
N PHE A 517 -20.08 -7.36 0.80
CA PHE A 517 -20.80 -8.64 0.75
C PHE A 517 -19.84 -9.83 0.59
N SER A 518 -18.71 -9.59 -0.08
CA SER A 518 -17.60 -10.52 -0.26
C SER A 518 -16.29 -9.74 -0.42
N ASN A 519 -15.17 -10.43 -0.62
CA ASN A 519 -13.87 -9.78 -0.85
C ASN A 519 -13.79 -9.02 -2.19
N THR A 520 -14.77 -9.20 -3.09
CA THR A 520 -14.78 -8.60 -4.44
C THR A 520 -16.01 -7.74 -4.72
N TRP A 521 -17.04 -7.79 -3.88
CA TRP A 521 -18.28 -7.04 -4.06
C TRP A 521 -18.62 -6.23 -2.82
N ARG A 522 -18.93 -4.95 -3.02
CA ARG A 522 -19.46 -4.07 -1.97
C ARG A 522 -20.61 -3.23 -2.47
N GLY A 523 -21.61 -3.03 -1.61
CA GLY A 523 -22.68 -2.05 -1.84
C GLY A 523 -22.25 -0.70 -1.30
N ALA A 524 -22.80 0.37 -1.87
CA ALA A 524 -22.50 1.75 -1.50
C ALA A 524 -23.79 2.55 -1.29
N LEU A 525 -23.75 3.46 -0.32
CA LEU A 525 -24.73 4.52 -0.10
C LEU A 525 -23.98 5.83 -0.02
N PHE A 526 -24.40 6.84 -0.76
CA PHE A 526 -23.70 8.13 -0.79
C PHE A 526 -24.66 9.31 -0.67
N ALA A 527 -24.10 10.42 -0.21
CA ALA A 527 -24.68 11.74 -0.29
C ALA A 527 -23.61 12.71 -0.79
N ASP A 528 -23.95 13.49 -1.82
CA ASP A 528 -23.08 14.50 -2.39
C ASP A 528 -23.75 15.88 -2.24
N ALA A 529 -22.95 16.92 -2.03
CA ALA A 529 -23.42 18.29 -1.97
C ALA A 529 -22.37 19.23 -2.56
N GLY A 530 -22.79 20.36 -3.13
CA GLY A 530 -21.84 21.38 -3.54
C GLY A 530 -22.48 22.63 -4.10
N SER A 531 -21.65 23.60 -4.41
CA SER A 531 -22.03 24.90 -4.98
C SER A 531 -20.91 25.43 -5.86
N VAL A 532 -21.28 26.12 -6.93
CA VAL A 532 -20.37 26.87 -7.80
C VAL A 532 -21.01 28.24 -8.05
N SER A 533 -20.30 29.33 -7.77
CA SER A 533 -20.85 30.70 -7.86
C SER A 533 -19.78 31.75 -8.13
N ASN A 534 -20.22 32.97 -8.48
CA ASN A 534 -19.36 34.17 -8.67
C ASN A 534 -19.41 35.15 -7.48
N ILE A 535 -20.19 34.80 -6.46
CA ILE A 535 -20.39 35.63 -5.26
C ILE A 535 -20.05 34.79 -4.04
N ASP A 536 -19.71 35.43 -2.92
CA ASP A 536 -19.37 34.73 -1.67
C ASP A 536 -20.59 34.08 -0.97
N LYS A 537 -21.65 33.76 -1.73
CA LYS A 537 -22.83 33.03 -1.27
C LYS A 537 -22.82 31.63 -1.86
N LEU A 538 -23.04 30.64 -1.00
CA LEU A 538 -23.22 29.23 -1.39
C LEU A 538 -24.68 28.98 -1.76
N ASP A 539 -24.92 28.65 -3.02
CA ASP A 539 -26.18 28.09 -3.50
C ASP A 539 -26.01 26.57 -3.61
N LEU A 540 -26.39 25.85 -2.55
CA LEU A 540 -26.06 24.44 -2.38
C LEU A 540 -27.06 23.56 -3.15
N VAL A 541 -26.52 22.69 -3.98
CA VAL A 541 -27.22 21.54 -4.55
C VAL A 541 -26.83 20.26 -3.83
N TYR A 542 -27.75 19.32 -3.72
CA TYR A 542 -27.53 18.04 -3.02
C TYR A 542 -28.10 16.87 -3.81
N SER A 543 -27.49 15.71 -3.58
CA SER A 543 -27.96 14.43 -4.09
C SER A 543 -27.74 13.32 -3.08
N ILE A 544 -28.51 12.26 -3.25
CA ILE A 544 -28.31 10.99 -2.54
C ILE A 544 -28.32 9.86 -3.54
N GLY A 545 -27.73 8.73 -3.19
CA GLY A 545 -27.77 7.58 -4.06
C GLY A 545 -27.22 6.31 -3.46
N THR A 546 -27.25 5.27 -4.29
CA THR A 546 -26.73 3.95 -3.97
C THR A 546 -25.91 3.42 -5.12
N GLY A 547 -25.03 2.46 -4.85
CA GLY A 547 -24.22 1.84 -5.88
C GLY A 547 -23.74 0.46 -5.50
N VAL A 548 -23.12 -0.21 -6.47
CA VAL A 548 -22.44 -1.48 -6.32
C VAL A 548 -21.06 -1.34 -6.93
N HIS A 549 -20.04 -1.76 -6.17
CA HIS A 549 -18.67 -1.78 -6.61
C HIS A 549 -18.19 -3.23 -6.75
N TYR A 550 -17.60 -3.52 -7.91
CA TYR A 550 -16.95 -4.80 -8.20
C TYR A 550 -15.44 -4.59 -8.31
N LEU A 551 -14.68 -5.25 -7.43
CA LEU A 551 -13.23 -5.23 -7.46
C LEU A 551 -12.73 -6.30 -8.43
N SER A 552 -12.58 -5.91 -9.68
CA SER A 552 -12.01 -6.77 -10.71
C SER A 552 -10.47 -6.81 -10.60
N PRO A 553 -9.81 -7.85 -11.14
CA PRO A 553 -8.36 -7.90 -11.24
C PRO A 553 -7.73 -6.72 -12.02
N LEU A 554 -8.51 -6.07 -12.90
CA LEU A 554 -8.07 -4.94 -13.72
C LEU A 554 -8.31 -3.58 -13.05
N GLY A 555 -9.06 -3.54 -11.95
CA GLY A 555 -9.40 -2.33 -11.22
C GLY A 555 -10.85 -2.31 -10.70
N PRO A 556 -11.18 -1.42 -9.75
CA PRO A 556 -12.54 -1.26 -9.27
C PRO A 556 -13.48 -0.74 -10.36
N ILE A 557 -14.63 -1.40 -10.50
CA ILE A 557 -15.76 -0.97 -11.34
C ILE A 557 -16.84 -0.46 -10.39
N ARG A 558 -17.37 0.73 -10.64
CA ARG A 558 -18.41 1.36 -9.82
C ARG A 558 -19.64 1.64 -10.68
N LEU A 559 -20.78 1.14 -10.22
CA LEU A 559 -22.09 1.46 -10.78
C LEU A 559 -22.89 2.16 -9.69
N ALA A 560 -23.39 3.37 -9.96
CA ALA A 560 -24.12 4.17 -8.99
C ALA A 560 -25.39 4.77 -9.61
N LEU A 561 -26.43 4.93 -8.79
CA LEU A 561 -27.67 5.62 -9.11
C LEU A 561 -27.77 6.82 -8.17
N GLY A 562 -27.63 8.03 -8.73
CA GLY A 562 -27.78 9.28 -8.01
C GLY A 562 -29.15 9.91 -8.27
N TYR A 563 -29.74 10.49 -7.24
CA TYR A 563 -31.00 11.22 -7.31
C TYR A 563 -30.75 12.68 -6.87
N SER A 564 -30.99 13.62 -7.78
CA SER A 564 -30.84 15.06 -7.54
C SER A 564 -31.99 15.58 -6.67
N LEU A 565 -31.70 16.12 -5.48
CA LEU A 565 -32.73 16.65 -4.58
C LEU A 565 -33.05 18.13 -4.84
N SER A 566 -32.17 18.83 -5.55
CA SER A 566 -32.23 20.28 -5.77
C SER A 566 -32.60 20.68 -7.19
N GLU A 567 -32.76 19.75 -8.13
CA GLU A 567 -33.27 20.08 -9.48
C GLU A 567 -34.78 20.35 -9.42
N GLU A 568 -35.28 21.23 -10.30
CA GLU A 568 -36.73 21.48 -10.43
C GLU A 568 -37.49 20.22 -10.88
N THR A 569 -36.81 19.36 -11.63
CA THR A 569 -37.30 18.04 -12.07
C THR A 569 -36.33 16.95 -11.63
N PRO A 570 -36.38 16.52 -10.35
CA PRO A 570 -35.53 15.46 -9.83
C PRO A 570 -35.59 14.19 -10.68
N SER A 571 -34.43 13.64 -11.02
CA SER A 571 -34.34 12.41 -11.81
C SER A 571 -33.24 11.49 -11.33
N TRP A 572 -33.41 10.18 -11.61
CA TRP A 572 -32.37 9.20 -11.37
C TRP A 572 -31.36 9.23 -12.51
N ARG A 573 -30.08 9.37 -12.15
CA ARG A 573 -28.96 9.30 -13.10
C ARG A 573 -28.08 8.11 -12.79
N LEU A 574 -27.74 7.40 -13.86
CA LEU A 574 -26.77 6.32 -13.80
C LEU A 574 -25.37 6.91 -13.90
N HIS A 575 -24.49 6.46 -13.03
CA HIS A 575 -23.06 6.76 -13.00
C HIS A 575 -22.29 5.45 -13.12
N PHE A 576 -21.26 5.45 -13.96
CA PHE A 576 -20.46 4.27 -14.22
C PHE A 576 -19.01 4.69 -14.36
N SER A 577 -18.11 4.07 -13.60
CA SER A 577 -16.67 4.38 -13.70
C SER A 577 -15.82 3.14 -13.46
N ILE A 578 -14.63 3.14 -14.09
CA ILE A 578 -13.60 2.12 -13.91
C ILE A 578 -12.31 2.84 -13.52
N GLY A 579 -11.68 2.44 -12.40
CA GLY A 579 -10.41 3.01 -11.97
C GLY A 579 -10.17 2.97 -10.47
N SER A 580 -8.91 3.20 -10.07
CA SER A 580 -8.53 3.25 -8.66
C SER A 580 -9.19 4.40 -7.92
N GLU A 581 -9.23 4.30 -6.60
CA GLU A 581 -9.91 5.25 -5.73
C GLU A 581 -8.95 6.30 -5.14
N LEU A 582 -7.65 6.02 -5.03
CA LEU A 582 -6.63 6.94 -4.52
C LEU A 582 -5.53 7.22 -5.53
#